data_AF-A0A967GQE7-F1
#
_entry.id   AF-A0A967GQE7-F1
#
_cell.length_a   1.000
_cell.length_b   1.000
_cell.length_c   1.000
_cell.angle_alpha   90.00
_cell.angle_beta   90.00
_cell.angle_gamma   90.00
#
_symmetry.space_group_name_H-M   'P 1'
#
loop_
_entity.id
_entity.type
_entity.pdbx_description
1 polymer ?
#
loop_
_entity_poly.entity_id
_entity_poly.type
_entity_poly.pdbx_seq_one_letter_code
_entity_poly.pdbx_strand_id
1 'polypeptide(L)' 'PREWRGLGTIPCSGLGLTPDYEACDAARRFPTPQPITPPSTGCISGLILQGLKKPGDCPHFGTRCT' A
#
# COMPACT_ATOMS: atom_id res chain seq x y z
N PRO A 1 -6.12 -8.91 8.40
CA PRO A 1 -4.74 -8.51 8.00
C PRO A 1 -4.86 -7.59 6.79
N ARG A 2 -4.09 -6.49 6.75
CA ARG A 2 -4.03 -5.61 5.58
C ARG A 2 -2.61 -5.59 5.05
N GLU A 3 -2.51 -5.55 3.72
CA GLU A 3 -1.26 -5.32 3.03
C GLU A 3 -0.93 -3.83 3.05
N TRP A 4 0.23 -3.50 3.59
CA TRP A 4 0.78 -2.16 3.58
C TRP A 4 1.77 -2.06 2.43
N ARG A 5 1.53 -1.11 1.52
CA ARG A 5 2.37 -0.92 0.33
C ARG A 5 3.84 -0.69 0.74
N GLY A 6 4.73 -1.56 0.28
CA GLY A 6 6.18 -1.49 0.58
C GLY A 6 6.59 -2.00 1.96
N LEU A 7 5.64 -2.50 2.77
CA LEU A 7 5.84 -3.04 4.12
C LEU A 7 5.34 -4.49 4.23
N GLY A 8 4.47 -4.93 3.31
CA GLY A 8 3.86 -6.25 3.32
C GLY A 8 2.67 -6.33 4.27
N THR A 9 2.24 -7.54 4.61
CA THR A 9 1.08 -7.75 5.48
C THR A 9 1.44 -7.58 6.94
N ILE A 10 0.76 -6.65 7.62
CA ILE A 10 0.89 -6.46 9.07
C ILE A 10 -0.37 -7.02 9.77
N PRO A 11 -0.25 -7.95 10.72
CA PRO A 11 -1.40 -8.49 11.47
C PRO A 11 -2.16 -7.39 12.21
N CYS A 12 -3.49 -7.51 12.28
CA CYS A 12 -4.38 -6.61 13.03
C CYS A 12 -4.20 -5.10 12.77
N SER A 13 -3.61 -4.72 11.64
CA SER A 13 -3.25 -3.34 11.30
C SER A 13 -4.30 -2.60 10.47
N GLY A 14 -5.36 -3.30 10.07
CA GLY A 14 -6.39 -2.77 9.17
C GLY A 14 -7.72 -2.57 9.85
N LEU A 15 -8.52 -1.67 9.29
CA LEU A 15 -9.92 -1.49 9.64
C LEU A 15 -10.83 -2.09 8.56
N GLY A 16 -12.02 -2.47 9.00
CA GLY A 16 -13.13 -2.92 8.16
C GLY A 16 -14.43 -2.34 8.71
N LEU A 17 -15.45 -2.24 7.86
CA LEU A 17 -16.78 -1.84 8.29
C LEU A 17 -17.38 -2.92 9.20
N THR A 18 -18.15 -2.49 10.19
CA THR A 18 -18.94 -3.42 11.03
C THR A 18 -20.12 -3.97 10.23
N PRO A 19 -20.74 -5.08 10.68
CA PRO A 19 -21.85 -5.73 9.97
C PRO A 19 -23.00 -4.78 9.59
N ASP A 20 -23.33 -3.84 10.49
CA ASP A 20 -24.41 -2.86 10.30
C ASP A 20 -24.18 -1.93 9.08
N TYR A 21 -22.94 -1.81 8.62
CA TYR A 21 -22.56 -0.96 7.48
C TYR A 21 -22.13 -1.76 6.25
N GLU A 22 -22.39 -3.07 6.19
CA GLU A 22 -22.01 -3.91 5.03
C GLU A 22 -22.65 -3.43 3.72
N ALA A 23 -23.87 -2.88 3.78
CA ALA A 23 -24.55 -2.29 2.64
C ALA A 23 -23.83 -1.06 2.05
N CYS A 24 -22.86 -0.50 2.78
CA CYS A 24 -22.00 0.60 2.35
C CYS A 24 -20.63 0.14 1.85
N ASP A 25 -20.28 -1.15 1.98
CA ASP A 25 -18.98 -1.67 1.57
C ASP A 25 -18.87 -1.75 0.05
N ALA A 26 -18.06 -0.85 -0.52
CA ALA A 26 -17.78 -0.81 -1.95
C ALA A 26 -17.15 -2.10 -2.48
N ALA A 27 -16.30 -2.78 -1.69
CA ALA A 27 -15.66 -4.03 -2.12
C ALA A 27 -16.66 -5.19 -2.25
N ARG A 28 -17.80 -5.11 -1.55
CA ARG A 28 -18.89 -6.10 -1.66
C ARG A 28 -19.87 -5.74 -2.77
N ARG A 29 -20.14 -4.44 -2.95
CA ARG A 29 -21.09 -3.94 -3.96
C ARG A 29 -20.54 -3.99 -5.37
N PHE A 30 -19.23 -3.79 -5.52
CA PHE A 30 -18.57 -3.70 -6.81
C PHE A 30 -17.45 -4.74 -6.86
N PRO A 31 -17.65 -5.87 -7.55
CA PRO A 31 -16.59 -6.84 -7.77
C PRO A 31 -15.52 -6.19 -8.65
N THR A 32 -14.49 -5.63 -8.01
CA THR A 32 -13.31 -5.11 -8.70
C THR A 32 -12.35 -6.25 -9.00
N PRO A 33 -11.81 -6.33 -10.22
CA PRO A 33 -10.70 -7.23 -10.48
C PRO A 33 -9.55 -6.91 -9.51
N GLN A 34 -8.88 -7.95 -9.00
CA GLN A 34 -7.77 -7.78 -8.06
C GLN A 34 -6.76 -6.75 -8.59
N PRO A 35 -6.30 -5.82 -7.76
CA PRO A 35 -5.25 -4.89 -8.16
C PRO A 35 -4.01 -5.70 -8.55
N ILE A 36 -3.65 -5.58 -9.82
CA ILE A 36 -2.42 -6.14 -10.38
C ILE A 36 -1.29 -5.49 -9.60
N THR A 37 -0.46 -6.28 -8.90
CA THR A 37 0.75 -5.77 -8.28
C THR A 37 1.58 -5.11 -9.38
N PRO A 38 1.81 -3.79 -9.37
CA PRO A 38 2.59 -3.17 -10.41
C PRO A 38 4.02 -3.73 -10.36
N PRO A 39 4.68 -3.91 -11.51
CA PRO A 39 6.05 -4.40 -11.58
C PRO A 39 6.97 -3.52 -10.72
N SER A 40 8.05 -4.11 -10.20
CA SER A 40 9.01 -3.39 -9.36
C SER A 40 9.64 -2.24 -10.15
N THR A 41 9.25 -1.01 -9.83
CA THR A 41 9.73 0.21 -10.50
C THR A 41 11.12 0.65 -10.04
N GLY A 42 11.79 -0.15 -9.20
CA GLY A 42 13.01 0.24 -8.49
C GLY A 42 12.77 1.20 -7.31
N CYS A 43 11.51 1.50 -6.97
CA CYS A 43 11.16 2.40 -5.88
C CYS A 43 11.53 1.80 -4.50
N ILE A 44 12.28 2.56 -3.70
CA ILE A 44 12.68 2.18 -2.34
C ILE A 44 11.82 2.80 -1.22
N SER A 45 10.63 3.31 -1.54
CA SER A 45 9.76 3.97 -0.55
C SER A 45 9.45 3.08 0.66
N GLY A 46 9.37 1.75 0.47
CA GLY A 46 9.20 0.79 1.56
C GLY A 46 10.33 0.84 2.60
N LEU A 47 11.58 0.99 2.17
CA LEU A 47 12.74 1.11 3.08
C LEU A 47 12.75 2.44 3.82
N ILE A 48 12.26 3.50 3.16
CA ILE A 48 12.13 4.83 3.77
C ILE A 48 11.02 4.82 4.84
N LEU A 49 9.88 4.20 4.57
CA LEU A 49 8.78 4.05 5.53
C LEU A 49 9.18 3.23 6.77
N GLN A 50 10.10 2.28 6.61
CA GLN A 50 10.68 1.51 7.72
C GLN A 50 11.75 2.29 8.51
N GLY A 51 12.14 3.47 8.04
CA GLY A 51 13.23 4.26 8.63
C GLY A 51 14.64 3.73 8.35
N LEU A 52 14.78 2.77 7.43
CA LEU A 52 16.08 2.17 7.06
C LEU A 52 16.89 3.02 6.08
N LYS A 53 16.22 3.91 5.35
CA LYS A 53 16.79 4.83 4.34
C LYS A 53 16.11 6.20 4.40
N LYS A 54 16.77 7.23 3.89
CA LYS A 54 16.22 8.58 3.70
C LYS A 54 15.81 8.79 2.24
N PRO A 55 14.91 9.75 1.93
CA PRO A 55 14.58 10.10 0.55
C PRO A 55 15.79 10.40 -0.34
N GLY A 56 16.82 11.05 0.21
CA GLY A 56 18.07 11.33 -0.50
C GLY A 56 18.90 10.09 -0.87
N ASP A 57 18.65 8.94 -0.26
CA ASP A 57 19.30 7.67 -0.62
C ASP A 57 18.66 7.01 -1.86
N CYS A 58 17.54 7.55 -2.33
CA CYS A 58 16.84 7.02 -3.50
C CYS A 58 17.40 7.65 -4.79
N PRO A 59 17.89 6.85 -5.76
CA PRO A 59 18.45 7.39 -7.01
C PRO A 59 17.41 8.04 -7.92
N HIS A 60 16.11 7.87 -7.61
CA HIS A 60 15.02 8.46 -8.37
C HIS A 60 14.49 9.76 -7.76
N PHE A 61 14.76 10.02 -6.48
CA PHE A 61 14.19 11.15 -5.75
C PHE A 61 14.73 12.48 -6.29
N GLY A 62 13.83 13.42 -6.58
CA GLY A 62 14.18 14.73 -7.15
C GLY A 62 14.59 14.71 -8.62
N THR A 63 14.48 13.57 -9.31
CA THR A 63 14.75 13.45 -10.75
C THR A 63 13.55 12.85 -11.48
N ARG A 64 13.46 11.52 -11.56
CA ARG A 64 12.33 10.79 -12.17
C ARG A 64 11.11 10.71 -11.24
N CYS A 65 11.32 10.80 -9.93
CA CYS A 65 10.29 10.84 -8.92
C CYS A 65 10.26 12.25 -8.31
N THR A 66 9.26 13.04 -8.70
CA THR A 66 9.03 14.44 -8.28
C THR A 66 7.69 14.57 -7.60
#